data_AF-A0A497E7L9-F1
#
_entry.id   AF-A0A497E7L9-F1
#
_cell.length_a   1.000
_cell.length_b   1.000
_cell.length_c   1.000
_cell.angle_alpha   90.00
_cell.angle_beta   90.00
_cell.angle_gamma   90.00
#
_symmetry.space_group_name_H-M   'P 1'
#
loop_
_entity.id
_entity.type
_entity.pdbx_description
1 polymer ?
#
loop_
_entity_poly.entity_id
_entity_poly.type
_entity_poly.pdbx_seq_one_letter_code
_entity_poly.pdbx_strand_id
1 'polypeptide(L)'
;YADSGWGVYAVSNSSWAGYFQGNVNVTGTLSKSGGSFKIDHPLDPEGKYLSHSFVESPDMMNIYNGNVRTDEDGYAVIELPDYFEALNRDFRYQLTVIGQFAQAIVAEEIVDRHFVIRTNLSMVKVSWQVTGIRHDPWADAHRIPVVEDKPAEEQGTYLVPDVYDQPESMSLVARVKGQASID
;
A
#
# COMPACT_ATOMS: atom_id res chain seq x y z
N TYR A 1 -29.70 6.21 -1.17
CA TYR A 1 -28.96 6.65 0.03
C TYR A 1 -29.42 5.77 1.18
N ALA A 2 -28.51 5.37 2.06
CA ALA A 2 -28.85 4.68 3.29
C ALA A 2 -28.41 5.57 4.45
N ASP A 3 -29.36 5.98 5.30
CA ASP A 3 -29.09 6.82 6.48
C ASP A 3 -28.35 6.04 7.58
N SER A 4 -28.36 4.70 7.51
CA SER A 4 -27.61 3.79 8.37
C SER A 4 -27.40 2.43 7.68
N GLY A 5 -26.29 1.76 7.96
CA GLY A 5 -26.01 0.40 7.46
C GLY A 5 -25.42 0.36 6.04
N TRP A 6 -25.53 -0.80 5.39
CA TRP A 6 -24.94 -1.03 4.08
C TRP A 6 -25.80 -0.46 2.95
N GLY A 7 -25.26 0.44 2.14
CA GLY A 7 -25.94 0.93 0.93
C GLY A 7 -26.16 -0.16 -0.12
N VAL A 8 -25.22 -1.12 -0.22
CA VAL A 8 -25.34 -2.36 -0.99
C VAL A 8 -24.64 -3.46 -0.22
N TYR A 9 -25.32 -4.60 -0.07
CA TYR A 9 -24.75 -5.84 0.46
C TYR A 9 -25.00 -6.98 -0.51
N ALA A 10 -23.92 -7.63 -0.95
CA ALA A 10 -23.98 -8.73 -1.91
C ALA A 10 -23.04 -9.85 -1.48
N VAL A 11 -23.50 -11.09 -1.63
CA VAL A 11 -22.73 -12.31 -1.38
C VAL A 11 -22.99 -13.29 -2.51
N SER A 12 -21.95 -14.01 -2.93
CA SER A 12 -22.06 -15.13 -3.85
C SER A 12 -21.20 -16.28 -3.34
N ASN A 13 -21.80 -17.47 -3.23
CA ASN A 13 -21.13 -18.67 -2.73
C ASN A 13 -20.48 -19.49 -3.85
N SER A 14 -20.72 -19.13 -5.10
CA SER A 14 -20.27 -19.88 -6.28
C SER A 14 -19.60 -19.02 -7.35
N SER A 15 -19.59 -17.69 -7.17
CA SER A 15 -19.00 -16.75 -8.13
C SER A 15 -18.71 -15.39 -7.48
N TRP A 16 -18.56 -14.35 -8.29
CA TRP A 16 -18.34 -12.97 -7.84
C TRP A 16 -19.59 -12.39 -7.16
N ALA A 17 -19.42 -11.78 -5.98
CA ALA A 17 -20.47 -10.99 -5.34
C ALA A 17 -20.73 -9.65 -6.07
N GLY A 18 -19.77 -9.18 -6.87
CA GLY A 18 -19.90 -8.06 -7.78
C GLY A 18 -18.85 -8.15 -8.91
N TYR A 19 -19.27 -7.86 -10.14
CA TYR A 19 -18.40 -7.80 -11.33
C TYR A 19 -18.60 -6.44 -12.01
N PHE A 20 -17.56 -5.61 -12.01
CA PHE A 20 -17.62 -4.25 -12.54
C PHE A 20 -16.74 -4.16 -13.79
N GLN A 21 -17.33 -3.73 -14.91
CA GLN A 21 -16.61 -3.47 -16.16
C GLN A 21 -16.52 -1.96 -16.39
N GLY A 22 -15.31 -1.41 -16.37
CA GLY A 22 -15.04 0.02 -16.49
C GLY A 22 -14.41 0.62 -15.23
N ASN A 23 -14.27 1.94 -15.23
CA ASN A 23 -13.66 2.67 -14.10
C ASN A 23 -14.60 2.69 -12.89
N VAL A 24 -14.08 2.35 -11.71
CA VAL A 24 -14.79 2.46 -10.43
C VAL A 24 -14.14 3.56 -9.61
N ASN A 25 -14.92 4.54 -9.17
CA ASN A 25 -14.47 5.61 -8.29
C ASN A 25 -15.01 5.38 -6.87
N VAL A 26 -14.10 5.28 -5.89
CA VAL A 26 -14.42 5.16 -4.46
C VAL A 26 -13.90 6.41 -3.77
N THR A 27 -14.78 7.26 -3.25
CA THR A 27 -14.40 8.51 -2.58
C THR A 27 -13.97 8.31 -1.12
N GLY A 28 -14.28 7.16 -0.54
CA GLY A 28 -13.87 6.77 0.81
C GLY A 28 -12.78 5.70 0.82
N THR A 29 -12.66 5.00 1.93
CA THR A 29 -11.70 3.90 2.10
C THR A 29 -12.23 2.60 1.51
N LEU A 30 -11.36 1.84 0.84
CA LEU A 30 -11.63 0.47 0.43
C LEU A 30 -10.98 -0.50 1.43
N SER A 31 -11.80 -1.19 2.22
CA SER A 31 -11.35 -2.24 3.14
C SER A 31 -11.57 -3.63 2.52
N LYS A 32 -10.53 -4.47 2.49
CA LYS A 32 -10.53 -5.78 1.82
C LYS A 32 -9.46 -6.70 2.39
N SER A 33 -9.72 -8.01 2.41
CA SER A 33 -8.75 -9.00 2.93
C SER A 33 -7.55 -9.23 2.02
N GLY A 34 -7.66 -8.92 0.73
CA GLY A 34 -6.60 -9.10 -0.27
C GLY A 34 -6.95 -8.42 -1.60
N GLY A 35 -5.94 -8.00 -2.36
CA GLY A 35 -6.15 -7.19 -3.57
C GLY A 35 -4.92 -7.19 -4.46
N SER A 36 -5.19 -7.21 -5.77
CA SER A 36 -4.20 -7.47 -6.79
C SER A 36 -4.59 -6.81 -8.10
N PHE A 37 -3.63 -6.68 -9.01
CA PHE A 37 -3.95 -6.62 -10.43
C PHE A 37 -3.81 -8.01 -11.04
N LYS A 38 -4.55 -8.23 -12.13
CA LYS A 38 -4.45 -9.41 -12.99
C LYS A 38 -4.45 -8.96 -14.43
N ILE A 39 -3.46 -9.42 -15.18
CA ILE A 39 -3.32 -9.17 -16.62
C ILE A 39 -2.96 -10.47 -17.33
N ASP A 40 -3.08 -10.50 -18.65
CA ASP A 40 -2.51 -11.57 -19.45
C ASP A 40 -0.98 -11.59 -19.27
N HIS A 41 -0.40 -12.79 -19.20
CA HIS A 41 1.02 -12.91 -18.95
C HIS A 41 1.82 -12.30 -20.12
N PRO A 42 2.76 -11.38 -19.89
CA PRO A 42 3.41 -10.61 -20.96
C PRO A 42 4.24 -11.45 -21.94
N LEU A 43 4.64 -12.67 -21.54
CA LEU A 43 5.37 -13.62 -22.38
C LEU A 43 4.51 -14.81 -22.87
N ASP A 44 3.27 -14.96 -22.38
CA ASP A 44 2.38 -16.09 -22.71
C ASP A 44 0.90 -15.72 -22.47
N PRO A 45 0.37 -14.74 -23.24
CA PRO A 45 -0.93 -14.15 -22.93
C PRO A 45 -2.12 -15.10 -23.20
N GLU A 46 -2.00 -16.04 -24.13
CA GLU A 46 -3.06 -17.01 -24.44
C GLU A 46 -3.19 -18.12 -23.39
N GLY A 47 -2.07 -18.49 -22.74
CA GLY A 47 -2.01 -19.63 -21.82
C GLY A 47 -1.98 -19.26 -20.34
N LYS A 48 -1.64 -18.02 -19.98
CA LYS A 48 -1.36 -17.64 -18.58
C LYS A 48 -1.84 -16.25 -18.22
N TYR A 49 -2.18 -16.10 -16.94
CA TYR A 49 -2.33 -14.81 -16.29
C TYR A 49 -1.12 -14.50 -15.42
N LEU A 50 -0.79 -13.22 -15.30
CA LEU A 50 0.11 -12.70 -14.29
C LEU A 50 -0.71 -11.95 -13.23
N SER A 51 -0.43 -12.17 -11.95
CA SER A 51 -1.12 -11.49 -10.85
C SER A 51 -0.12 -11.08 -9.77
N HIS A 52 -0.26 -9.86 -9.26
CA HIS A 52 0.61 -9.31 -8.21
C HIS A 52 -0.24 -8.66 -7.13
N SER A 53 0.15 -8.87 -5.87
CA SER A 53 -0.47 -8.20 -4.72
C SER A 53 -0.08 -6.73 -4.66
N PHE A 54 -0.93 -5.92 -4.03
CA PHE A 54 -0.54 -4.57 -3.62
C PHE A 54 0.50 -4.63 -2.49
N VAL A 55 1.28 -3.54 -2.37
CA VAL A 55 2.14 -3.30 -1.21
C VAL A 55 1.29 -2.64 -0.13
N GLU A 56 1.27 -3.22 1.06
CA GLU A 56 0.49 -2.72 2.20
C GLU A 56 1.43 -2.36 3.35
N SER A 57 1.21 -1.20 3.95
CA SER A 57 1.99 -0.67 5.08
C SER A 57 1.04 -0.19 6.16
N PRO A 58 1.37 -0.40 7.45
CA PRO A 58 0.58 0.16 8.55
C PRO A 58 0.60 1.70 8.58
N ASP A 59 1.55 2.36 7.91
CA ASP A 59 1.82 3.78 8.09
C ASP A 59 1.28 4.68 6.94
N MET A 60 0.60 4.12 5.94
CA MET A 60 0.29 4.82 4.67
C MET A 60 1.56 5.32 3.95
N MET A 61 2.51 4.40 3.76
CA MET A 61 3.82 4.68 3.18
C MET A 61 3.76 4.96 1.67
N ASN A 62 4.43 6.03 1.23
CA ASN A 62 4.77 6.25 -0.17
C ASN A 62 6.23 5.83 -0.44
N ILE A 63 6.50 5.32 -1.64
CA ILE A 63 7.82 4.83 -2.07
C ILE A 63 8.24 5.58 -3.33
N TYR A 64 9.45 6.15 -3.29
CA TYR A 64 10.11 6.82 -4.40
C TYR A 64 11.46 6.16 -4.63
N ASN A 65 11.86 5.95 -5.88
CA ASN A 65 13.13 5.28 -6.18
C ASN A 65 13.70 5.72 -7.52
N GLY A 66 14.98 5.43 -7.71
CA GLY A 66 15.66 5.70 -8.95
C GLY A 66 17.08 5.16 -8.96
N ASN A 67 17.80 5.48 -10.02
CA ASN A 67 19.23 5.24 -10.12
C ASN A 67 19.93 6.56 -10.48
N VAL A 68 21.10 6.78 -9.92
CA VAL A 68 21.93 7.95 -10.21
C VAL A 68 23.39 7.54 -10.39
N ARG A 69 24.19 8.36 -11.06
CA ARG A 69 25.66 8.29 -11.01
C ARG A 69 26.18 9.48 -10.26
N THR A 70 27.11 9.25 -9.34
CA THR A 70 27.86 10.34 -8.73
C THR A 70 28.80 11.00 -9.73
N ASP A 71 29.20 12.23 -9.45
CA ASP A 71 30.12 13.02 -10.25
C ASP A 71 31.60 12.66 -10.00
N GLU A 72 32.52 13.51 -10.48
CA GLU A 72 33.96 13.34 -10.33
C GLU A 72 34.42 13.44 -8.87
N ASP A 73 33.68 14.15 -8.01
CA ASP A 73 33.96 14.30 -6.58
C ASP A 73 33.20 13.27 -5.73
N GLY A 74 32.38 12.43 -6.37
CA GLY A 74 31.61 11.37 -5.72
C GLY A 74 30.26 11.85 -5.17
N TYR A 75 29.70 12.96 -5.62
CA TYR A 75 28.39 13.47 -5.19
C TYR A 75 27.30 13.25 -6.23
N ALA A 76 26.06 13.10 -5.77
CA ALA A 76 24.87 13.12 -6.61
C ALA A 76 23.73 13.81 -5.87
N VAL A 77 23.14 14.83 -6.48
CA VAL A 77 21.92 15.48 -6.00
C VAL A 77 20.71 14.76 -6.58
N ILE A 78 19.75 14.38 -5.73
CA ILE A 78 18.47 13.83 -6.15
C ILE A 78 17.39 14.88 -5.93
N GLU A 79 16.76 15.30 -7.02
CA GLU A 79 15.59 16.18 -7.00
C GLU A 79 14.31 15.35 -6.87
N LEU A 80 13.48 15.69 -5.88
CA LEU A 80 12.17 15.10 -5.65
C LEU A 80 11.07 16.03 -6.19
N PRO A 81 9.87 15.49 -6.48
CA PRO A 81 8.73 16.29 -6.92
C PRO A 81 8.42 17.45 -5.96
N ASP A 82 7.87 18.54 -6.50
CA ASP A 82 7.54 19.75 -5.74
C ASP A 82 6.62 19.52 -4.54
N TYR A 83 5.71 18.56 -4.65
CA TYR A 83 4.79 18.16 -3.61
C TYR A 83 5.36 17.16 -2.60
N PHE A 84 6.62 16.71 -2.74
CA PHE A 84 7.12 15.57 -1.96
C PHE A 84 7.00 15.78 -0.45
N GLU A 85 7.55 16.88 0.09
CA GLU A 85 7.52 17.17 1.53
C GLU A 85 6.13 17.60 2.00
N ALA A 86 5.31 18.18 1.12
CA ALA A 86 3.90 18.49 1.42
C ALA A 86 3.05 17.22 1.57
N LEU A 87 3.43 16.14 0.88
CA LEU A 87 2.73 14.87 0.92
C LEU A 87 3.36 13.90 1.93
N ASN A 88 4.66 13.98 2.20
CA ASN A 88 5.44 12.98 2.95
C ASN A 88 6.20 13.57 4.15
N ARG A 89 6.29 12.80 5.23
CA ARG A 89 7.15 13.05 6.39
C ARG A 89 7.88 11.77 6.81
N ASP A 90 8.75 11.84 7.82
CA ASP A 90 9.43 10.68 8.43
C ASP A 90 10.21 9.81 7.41
N PHE A 91 11.16 10.46 6.72
CA PHE A 91 11.87 9.88 5.59
C PHE A 91 12.82 8.75 5.99
N ARG A 92 12.93 7.73 5.14
CA ARG A 92 13.90 6.63 5.26
C ARG A 92 14.59 6.39 3.93
N TYR A 93 15.85 6.01 3.97
CA TYR A 93 16.71 5.88 2.79
C TYR A 93 17.28 4.46 2.68
N GLN A 94 17.33 3.92 1.46
CA GLN A 94 18.14 2.74 1.13
C GLN A 94 18.98 3.03 -0.10
N LEU A 95 20.27 2.72 -0.02
CA LEU A 95 21.26 2.96 -1.08
C LEU A 95 22.01 1.66 -1.40
N THR A 96 22.12 1.34 -2.68
CA THR A 96 22.87 0.18 -3.17
C THR A 96 23.77 0.59 -4.33
N VAL A 97 25.09 0.44 -4.17
CA VAL A 97 26.06 0.66 -5.25
C VAL A 97 26.00 -0.46 -6.29
N ILE A 98 26.18 -0.12 -7.56
CA ILE A 98 26.07 -1.05 -8.69
C ILE A 98 27.34 -1.02 -9.54
N GLY A 99 27.86 -2.22 -9.86
CA GLY A 99 28.96 -2.42 -10.81
C GLY A 99 30.37 -2.24 -10.22
N GLN A 100 30.51 -1.43 -9.16
CA GLN A 100 31.74 -1.33 -8.38
C GLN A 100 31.41 -1.23 -6.89
N PHE A 101 32.23 -1.86 -6.04
CA PHE A 101 32.10 -1.71 -4.60
C PHE A 101 32.59 -0.31 -4.19
N ALA A 102 31.76 0.39 -3.46
CA ALA A 102 32.04 1.70 -2.88
C ALA A 102 31.20 1.85 -1.61
N GLN A 103 31.68 2.67 -0.68
CA GLN A 103 30.87 3.17 0.42
C GLN A 103 29.96 4.28 -0.13
N ALA A 104 28.69 4.24 0.26
CA ALA A 104 27.68 5.24 -0.11
C ALA A 104 26.94 5.69 1.15
N ILE A 105 26.70 7.00 1.26
CA ILE A 105 25.95 7.62 2.34
C ILE A 105 24.94 8.62 1.79
N VAL A 106 23.91 8.92 2.58
CA VAL A 106 23.17 10.17 2.46
C VAL A 106 24.04 11.25 3.10
N ALA A 107 24.60 12.13 2.28
CA ALA A 107 25.45 13.22 2.73
C ALA A 107 24.63 14.40 3.28
N GLU A 108 23.47 14.65 2.68
CA GLU A 108 22.51 15.65 3.11
C GLU A 108 21.12 15.01 3.06
N GLU A 109 20.40 15.08 4.18
CA GLU A 109 19.00 14.61 4.24
C GLU A 109 18.09 15.50 3.39
N ILE A 110 16.87 15.02 3.13
CA ILE A 110 15.88 15.77 2.37
C ILE A 110 15.57 17.10 3.05
N VAL A 111 15.88 18.18 2.34
CA VAL A 111 15.49 19.56 2.62
C VAL A 111 15.23 20.24 1.28
N ASP A 112 14.21 21.08 1.19
CA ASP A 112 13.87 21.81 -0.04
C ASP A 112 13.83 20.89 -1.28
N ARG A 113 13.16 19.75 -1.13
CA ARG A 113 12.89 18.73 -2.16
C ARG A 113 14.11 18.02 -2.73
N HIS A 114 15.27 18.08 -2.09
CA HIS A 114 16.43 17.35 -2.58
C HIS A 114 17.21 16.73 -1.44
N PHE A 115 17.95 15.68 -1.76
CA PHE A 115 18.93 15.07 -0.87
C PHE A 115 20.18 14.72 -1.65
N VAL A 116 21.29 14.58 -0.94
CA VAL A 116 22.59 14.35 -1.57
C VAL A 116 23.10 12.97 -1.20
N ILE A 117 23.48 12.18 -2.20
CA ILE A 117 24.22 10.94 -2.05
C ILE A 117 25.70 11.25 -2.23
N ARG A 118 26.55 10.67 -1.37
CA ARG A 118 28.00 10.70 -1.56
C ARG A 118 28.58 9.30 -1.57
N THR A 119 29.48 9.05 -2.51
CA THR A 119 30.31 7.85 -2.58
C THR A 119 31.77 8.16 -2.34
N ASN A 120 32.54 7.20 -1.83
CA ASN A 120 33.98 7.39 -1.59
C ASN A 120 34.84 7.30 -2.88
N LEU A 121 34.22 6.90 -4.00
CA LEU A 121 34.82 6.87 -5.33
C LEU A 121 33.97 7.73 -6.27
N SER A 122 34.58 8.20 -7.36
CA SER A 122 33.90 8.97 -8.40
C SER A 122 33.08 8.08 -9.34
N MET A 123 32.11 8.69 -10.02
CA MET A 123 31.34 8.06 -11.10
C MET A 123 30.64 6.74 -10.71
N VAL A 124 30.33 6.54 -9.42
CA VAL A 124 29.66 5.33 -8.91
C VAL A 124 28.18 5.38 -9.25
N LYS A 125 27.65 4.29 -9.80
CA LYS A 125 26.20 4.13 -9.98
C LYS A 125 25.58 3.68 -8.65
N VAL A 126 24.55 4.39 -8.20
CA VAL A 126 23.79 4.08 -6.97
C VAL A 126 22.31 3.92 -7.32
N SER A 127 21.72 2.79 -6.92
CA SER A 127 20.27 2.61 -6.84
C SER A 127 19.80 3.12 -5.50
N TRP A 128 18.77 3.96 -5.49
CA TRP A 128 18.26 4.60 -4.28
C TRP A 128 16.75 4.37 -4.15
N GLN A 129 16.30 4.28 -2.90
CA GLN A 129 14.90 4.31 -2.52
C GLN A 129 14.74 5.24 -1.33
N VAL A 130 13.72 6.08 -1.38
CA VAL A 130 13.23 6.89 -0.26
C VAL A 130 11.80 6.48 0.03
N THR A 131 11.47 6.32 1.29
CA THR A 131 10.08 6.17 1.74
C THR A 131 9.68 7.33 2.64
N GLY A 132 8.40 7.63 2.68
CA GLY A 132 7.82 8.64 3.57
C GLY A 132 6.40 8.30 3.98
N ILE A 133 6.02 8.73 5.18
CA ILE A 133 4.67 8.60 5.72
C ILE A 133 3.81 9.71 5.11
N ARG A 134 2.76 9.32 4.39
CA ARG A 134 1.82 10.27 3.76
C ARG A 134 1.15 11.14 4.82
N HIS A 135 1.02 12.46 4.64
CA HIS A 135 0.44 13.40 5.64
C HIS A 135 -0.37 14.58 5.08
N ASP A 136 -0.88 14.50 3.85
CA ASP A 136 -1.80 15.53 3.36
C ASP A 136 -3.10 15.61 4.21
N PRO A 137 -3.91 16.69 4.09
CA PRO A 137 -5.07 16.90 4.95
C PRO A 137 -6.06 15.72 5.00
N TRP A 138 -6.22 14.99 3.90
CA TRP A 138 -7.10 13.82 3.90
C TRP A 138 -6.51 12.67 4.71
N ALA A 139 -5.22 12.38 4.52
CA ALA A 139 -4.52 11.30 5.23
C ALA A 139 -4.45 11.57 6.73
N ASP A 140 -4.20 12.82 7.15
CA ASP A 140 -4.14 13.18 8.56
C ASP A 140 -5.52 13.16 9.23
N ALA A 141 -6.60 13.53 8.52
CA ALA A 141 -7.97 13.44 9.04
C ALA A 141 -8.54 12.01 9.04
N HIS A 142 -8.06 11.13 8.17
CA HIS A 142 -8.59 9.77 7.95
C HIS A 142 -7.52 8.70 8.05
N ARG A 143 -6.69 8.79 9.10
CA ARG A 143 -5.69 7.75 9.38
C ARG A 143 -6.37 6.40 9.57
N ILE A 144 -5.85 5.38 8.89
CA ILE A 144 -6.29 4.00 9.08
C ILE A 144 -5.73 3.53 10.43
N PRO A 145 -6.57 3.12 11.39
CA PRO A 145 -6.08 2.55 12.64
C PRO A 145 -5.37 1.23 12.34
N VAL A 146 -4.11 1.12 12.77
CA VAL A 146 -3.30 -0.09 12.55
C VAL A 146 -3.86 -1.28 13.33
N VAL A 147 -4.38 -1.01 14.52
CA VAL A 147 -5.05 -1.96 15.40
C VAL A 147 -6.26 -1.27 15.98
N GLU A 148 -7.39 -1.96 15.97
CA GLU A 148 -8.64 -1.51 16.56
C GLU A 148 -9.30 -2.72 17.25
N ASP A 149 -9.86 -2.49 18.44
CA ASP A 149 -10.71 -3.49 19.07
C ASP A 149 -11.99 -3.64 18.25
N LYS A 150 -12.37 -4.89 17.96
CA LYS A 150 -13.68 -5.14 17.37
C LYS A 150 -14.78 -4.56 18.27
N PRO A 151 -15.85 -3.98 17.70
CA PRO A 151 -17.04 -3.62 18.46
C PRO A 151 -17.51 -4.79 19.33
N ALA A 152 -18.09 -4.53 20.49
CA ALA A 152 -18.44 -5.57 21.47
C ALA A 152 -19.33 -6.66 20.84
N GLU A 153 -20.26 -6.25 19.97
CA GLU A 153 -21.16 -7.06 19.18
C GLU A 153 -20.50 -7.80 18.00
N GLU A 154 -19.24 -7.51 17.68
CA GLU A 154 -18.40 -8.16 16.66
C GLU A 154 -17.33 -9.07 17.27
N GLN A 155 -17.01 -8.90 18.56
CA GLN A 155 -16.07 -9.77 19.26
C GLN A 155 -16.51 -11.25 19.22
N GLY A 156 -15.51 -12.14 19.16
CA GLY A 156 -15.73 -13.58 19.01
C GLY A 156 -16.09 -14.05 17.60
N THR A 157 -16.17 -13.16 16.59
CA THR A 157 -16.41 -13.55 15.19
C THR A 157 -15.21 -13.32 14.28
N TYR A 158 -15.27 -13.91 13.09
CA TYR A 158 -14.25 -13.84 12.04
C TYR A 158 -14.85 -13.27 10.75
N LEU A 159 -14.03 -12.54 10.00
CA LEU A 159 -14.42 -12.09 8.66
C LEU A 159 -14.44 -13.26 7.66
N VAL A 160 -13.49 -14.18 7.81
CA VAL A 160 -13.39 -15.43 7.03
C VAL A 160 -13.02 -16.56 8.01
N PRO A 161 -13.98 -17.27 8.62
CA PRO A 161 -13.71 -18.28 9.66
C PRO A 161 -12.80 -19.43 9.18
N ASP A 162 -13.02 -19.92 7.95
CA ASP A 162 -12.39 -21.13 7.43
C ASP A 162 -10.85 -21.02 7.38
N VAL A 163 -10.30 -19.82 7.14
CA VAL A 163 -8.83 -19.60 7.12
C VAL A 163 -8.20 -19.63 8.52
N TYR A 164 -9.02 -19.73 9.56
CA TYR A 164 -8.62 -19.89 10.96
C TYR A 164 -9.14 -21.23 11.54
N ASP A 165 -9.52 -22.18 10.69
CA ASP A 165 -10.09 -23.48 11.07
C ASP A 165 -11.33 -23.36 11.98
N GLN A 166 -12.12 -22.29 11.80
CA GLN A 166 -13.35 -22.05 12.55
C GLN A 166 -14.59 -22.34 11.70
N PRO A 167 -15.72 -22.74 12.32
CA PRO A 167 -16.95 -23.02 11.58
C PRO A 167 -17.62 -21.74 11.06
N GLU A 168 -18.42 -21.87 10.00
CA GLU A 168 -19.17 -20.77 9.37
C GLU A 168 -20.06 -20.00 10.37
N SER A 169 -20.54 -20.66 11.42
CA SER A 169 -21.34 -20.03 12.49
C SER A 169 -20.60 -18.95 13.27
N MET A 170 -19.25 -18.92 13.21
CA MET A 170 -18.43 -17.85 13.78
C MET A 170 -18.16 -16.71 12.81
N SER A 171 -18.75 -16.73 11.60
CA SER A 171 -18.68 -15.63 10.66
C SER A 171 -19.42 -14.40 11.20
N LEU A 172 -18.76 -13.24 11.15
CA LEU A 172 -19.39 -11.95 11.49
C LEU A 172 -20.66 -11.75 10.66
N VAL A 173 -20.57 -12.06 9.38
CA VAL A 173 -21.68 -11.94 8.43
C VAL A 173 -22.85 -12.87 8.79
N ALA A 174 -22.56 -14.11 9.19
CA ALA A 174 -23.61 -15.06 9.57
C ALA A 174 -24.35 -14.60 10.84
N ARG A 175 -23.61 -14.03 11.81
CA ARG A 175 -24.20 -13.48 13.04
C ARG A 175 -25.09 -12.27 12.78
N VAL A 176 -24.64 -11.33 11.95
CA VAL A 176 -25.43 -10.13 11.58
C VAL A 176 -26.71 -10.52 10.84
N LYS A 177 -26.65 -11.51 9.93
CA LYS A 177 -27.85 -12.04 9.26
C LYS A 177 -28.84 -12.70 10.22
N GLY A 178 -28.32 -13.48 11.18
CA GLY A 178 -29.15 -14.15 12.19
C GLY A 178 -29.91 -13.18 13.10
N GLN A 179 -29.40 -11.97 13.32
CA GLN A 179 -30.09 -10.92 14.07
C GLN A 179 -31.16 -10.20 13.22
N ALA A 180 -30.90 -9.93 11.94
CA ALA A 180 -31.84 -9.27 11.04
C ALA A 180 -33.05 -10.13 10.61
N SER A 181 -33.05 -11.44 10.89
CA SER A 181 -34.17 -12.36 10.60
C SER A 181 -35.14 -12.58 11.78
N ILE A 182 -34.96 -11.85 12.90
CA ILE A 182 -35.76 -12.01 14.12
C ILE A 182 -36.66 -10.76 14.39
N ASP A 183 -36.60 -9.74 13.53
CA ASP A 183 -37.49 -8.57 13.54
C ASP A 183 -38.46 -8.59 12.35
#